data_AF-A0AAD9NPG3-F1
#
_entry.id   AF-A0AAD9NPG3-F1
#
_cell.length_a   1.000
_cell.length_b   1.000
_cell.length_c   1.000
_cell.angle_alpha   90.00
_cell.angle_beta   90.00
_cell.angle_gamma   90.00
#
_symmetry.space_group_name_H-M   'P 1'
#
loop_
_entity.id
_entity.type
_entity.pdbx_description
1 polymer ?
#
loop_
_entity_poly.entity_id
_entity_poly.type
_entity_poly.pdbx_seq_one_letter_code
_entity_poly.pdbx_strand_id
1 'polypeptide(L)'
;MVSPDTNRLIDRDVEKSGRDENEFVPNGDKPETGAGSSLKYISLVVLTLQNAVLILVMRYVRVRKGDMFIASTAVVMTELLKFIASLTFIFLEQGCNVRLWLQYLHEHTIKQPLDCLKVSVPAIVYMLQNNLLYVALSNLEAATFQVTYQLKILTTAIFSVIMLRKALSRLQWVALVILFIGVSAVQLQPHDSKVSKKVATEQNHLVGLVAVIVSCVMSGFAGVYFEKILKGTKPSLWLRNAQLASIGVVFGLITVIINDGDELRGKSYFFGYDWVVWFVICLQSFGGLLVAVVVKYADNILKGFATSAAIILSCVLSIYLFDFKLSVQFTIGASLVMVSLYMYSRYVPKPAALLPTQA
;
A
#
# COMPACT_ATOMS: atom_id res chain seq x y z
N MET A 1 -58.20 -59.26 -3.93
CA MET A 1 -57.71 -58.85 -5.26
C MET A 1 -57.69 -57.34 -5.28
N VAL A 2 -56.51 -56.74 -5.04
CA VAL A 2 -56.32 -55.29 -5.01
C VAL A 2 -55.59 -54.91 -6.29
N SER A 3 -56.14 -53.92 -6.98
CA SER A 3 -55.74 -53.46 -8.32
C SER A 3 -54.30 -52.91 -8.38
N PRO A 4 -53.60 -52.96 -9.53
CA PRO A 4 -52.15 -52.71 -9.64
C PRO A 4 -51.72 -51.23 -9.73
N ASP A 5 -52.57 -50.25 -9.42
CA ASP A 5 -52.33 -48.84 -9.79
C ASP A 5 -51.81 -47.91 -8.68
N THR A 6 -51.56 -48.42 -7.47
CA THR A 6 -51.07 -47.57 -6.36
C THR A 6 -49.53 -47.44 -6.31
N ASN A 7 -48.79 -48.20 -7.13
CA ASN A 7 -47.31 -48.13 -7.17
C ASN A 7 -46.75 -47.18 -8.22
N ARG A 8 -47.57 -46.56 -9.08
CA ARG A 8 -47.10 -45.60 -10.09
C ARG A 8 -47.14 -44.13 -9.66
N LEU A 9 -47.69 -43.84 -8.49
CA LEU A 9 -47.74 -42.48 -7.94
C LEU A 9 -46.66 -42.21 -6.89
N ILE A 10 -45.99 -43.23 -6.36
CA ILE A 10 -44.88 -43.06 -5.40
C ILE A 10 -43.52 -42.97 -6.13
N ASP A 11 -43.37 -43.61 -7.31
CA ASP A 11 -42.12 -43.53 -8.09
C ASP A 11 -41.98 -42.23 -8.91
N ARG A 12 -43.05 -41.45 -9.12
CA ARG A 12 -42.95 -40.14 -9.80
C ARG A 12 -42.52 -38.99 -8.89
N ASP A 13 -42.61 -39.16 -7.57
CA ASP A 13 -42.19 -38.15 -6.60
C ASP A 13 -40.78 -38.42 -6.04
N VAL A 14 -40.22 -39.62 -6.28
CA VAL A 14 -38.82 -39.94 -5.94
C VAL A 14 -37.84 -39.58 -7.08
N GLU A 15 -38.29 -39.54 -8.33
CA GLU A 15 -37.46 -39.17 -9.48
C GLU A 15 -37.32 -37.65 -9.72
N LYS A 16 -38.00 -36.82 -8.92
CA LYS A 16 -37.93 -35.34 -9.00
C LYS A 16 -37.08 -34.66 -7.92
N SER A 17 -36.39 -35.42 -7.06
CA SER A 17 -35.63 -34.86 -5.91
C SER A 17 -34.10 -35.01 -6.02
N GLY A 18 -33.55 -35.21 -7.23
CA GLY A 18 -32.15 -35.62 -7.41
C GLY A 18 -31.32 -34.89 -8.47
N ARG A 19 -31.80 -33.80 -9.08
CA ARG A 19 -31.05 -33.03 -10.08
C ARG A 19 -31.28 -31.53 -9.93
N ASP A 20 -30.89 -30.99 -8.77
CA ASP A 20 -30.39 -29.61 -8.74
C ASP A 20 -28.95 -29.66 -9.24
N GLU A 21 -28.81 -29.67 -10.56
CA GLU A 21 -27.58 -29.24 -11.21
C GLU A 21 -27.37 -27.77 -10.81
N ASN A 22 -26.62 -27.57 -9.73
CA ASN A 22 -25.83 -26.36 -9.52
C ASN A 22 -24.78 -26.32 -10.64
N GLU A 23 -25.24 -26.03 -11.85
CA GLU A 23 -24.40 -25.50 -12.90
C GLU A 23 -23.87 -24.18 -12.35
N PHE A 24 -22.59 -24.18 -11.97
CA PHE A 24 -21.87 -22.97 -11.65
C PHE A 24 -21.81 -22.13 -12.92
N VAL A 25 -22.85 -21.32 -13.14
CA VAL A 25 -22.77 -20.18 -14.04
C VAL A 25 -21.62 -19.34 -13.48
N PRO A 26 -20.48 -19.21 -14.20
CA PRO A 26 -19.46 -18.28 -13.77
C PRO A 26 -20.18 -16.94 -13.67
N ASN A 27 -20.02 -16.23 -12.55
CA ASN A 27 -20.48 -14.85 -12.43
C ASN A 27 -19.89 -14.09 -13.63
N GLY A 28 -20.67 -14.01 -14.71
CA GLY A 28 -20.46 -13.07 -15.78
C GLY A 28 -20.54 -11.72 -15.12
N ASP A 29 -19.54 -10.90 -15.42
CA ASP A 29 -19.45 -9.51 -15.01
C ASP A 29 -20.85 -8.90 -15.02
N LYS A 30 -21.42 -8.69 -13.82
CA LYS A 30 -22.57 -7.78 -13.72
C LYS A 30 -22.10 -6.49 -14.38
N PRO A 31 -22.87 -5.89 -15.30
CA PRO A 31 -22.44 -4.70 -15.98
C PRO A 31 -22.17 -3.64 -14.92
N GLU A 32 -20.88 -3.38 -14.64
CA GLU A 32 -20.47 -2.27 -13.80
C GLU A 32 -21.13 -1.05 -14.42
N THR A 33 -21.94 -0.34 -13.63
CA THR A 33 -22.48 0.96 -14.06
C THR A 33 -21.32 1.78 -14.61
N GLY A 34 -21.47 2.44 -15.77
CA GLY A 34 -20.34 3.06 -16.48
C GLY A 34 -19.49 4.00 -15.62
N ALA A 35 -20.07 4.57 -14.56
CA ALA A 35 -19.39 5.34 -13.52
C ALA A 35 -18.41 4.52 -12.65
N GLY A 36 -18.76 3.29 -12.24
CA GLY A 36 -17.91 2.40 -11.44
C GLY A 36 -16.67 1.93 -12.21
N SER A 37 -16.86 1.52 -13.47
CA SER A 37 -15.77 1.13 -14.37
C SER A 37 -14.83 2.31 -14.64
N SER A 38 -15.36 3.52 -14.87
CA SER A 38 -14.56 4.73 -15.06
C SER A 38 -13.73 5.08 -13.82
N LEU A 39 -14.32 5.03 -12.62
CA LEU A 39 -13.62 5.31 -11.36
C LEU A 39 -12.47 4.34 -11.10
N LYS A 40 -12.64 3.06 -11.46
CA LYS A 40 -11.61 2.03 -11.36
C LYS A 40 -10.39 2.40 -12.19
N TYR A 41 -10.55 2.64 -13.49
CA TYR A 41 -9.43 3.00 -14.38
C TYR A 41 -8.79 4.35 -14.02
N ILE A 42 -9.60 5.36 -13.68
CA ILE A 42 -9.08 6.66 -13.22
C ILE A 42 -8.23 6.48 -11.96
N SER A 43 -8.70 5.73 -10.96
CA SER A 43 -7.95 5.50 -9.73
C SER A 43 -6.60 4.82 -9.96
N LEU A 44 -6.53 3.92 -10.95
CA LEU A 44 -5.30 3.21 -11.33
C LEU A 44 -4.30 4.11 -12.06
N VAL A 45 -4.77 4.93 -13.00
CA VAL A 45 -3.93 5.92 -13.67
C VAL A 45 -3.38 6.93 -12.67
N VAL A 46 -4.25 7.46 -11.82
CA VAL A 46 -3.86 8.40 -10.76
C VAL A 46 -2.87 7.74 -9.80
N LEU A 47 -3.08 6.48 -9.40
CA LEU A 47 -2.14 5.76 -8.53
C LEU A 47 -0.77 5.55 -9.20
N THR A 48 -0.76 5.26 -10.50
CA THR A 48 0.48 5.07 -11.28
C THR A 48 1.29 6.36 -11.31
N LEU A 49 0.65 7.46 -11.69
CA LEU A 49 1.27 8.78 -11.77
C LEU A 49 1.71 9.26 -10.38
N GLN A 50 0.82 9.13 -9.39
CA GLN A 50 1.11 9.53 -8.01
C GLN A 50 2.33 8.80 -7.46
N ASN A 51 2.44 7.47 -7.62
CA ASN A 51 3.58 6.72 -7.12
C ASN A 51 4.89 7.10 -7.83
N ALA A 52 4.86 7.26 -9.16
CA ALA A 52 6.05 7.61 -9.93
C ALA A 52 6.56 9.01 -9.57
N VAL A 53 5.66 10.00 -9.59
CA VAL A 53 6.00 11.39 -9.24
C VAL A 53 6.46 11.48 -7.79
N LEU A 54 5.80 10.79 -6.86
CA LEU A 54 6.15 10.84 -5.44
C LEU A 54 7.60 10.42 -5.19
N ILE A 55 8.02 9.30 -5.77
CA ILE A 55 9.37 8.76 -5.55
C ILE A 55 10.44 9.68 -6.15
N LEU A 56 10.19 10.24 -7.34
CA LEU A 56 11.11 11.17 -7.99
C LEU A 56 11.23 12.49 -7.24
N VAL A 57 10.11 13.08 -6.81
CA VAL A 57 10.14 14.36 -6.09
C VAL A 57 10.70 14.15 -4.68
N MET A 58 10.39 13.05 -4.00
CA MET A 58 11.05 12.68 -2.75
C MET A 58 12.56 12.56 -2.93
N ARG A 59 13.04 11.88 -3.99
CA ARG A 59 14.47 11.84 -4.30
C ARG A 59 15.03 13.24 -4.51
N TYR A 60 14.39 14.05 -5.35
CA TYR A 60 14.82 15.41 -5.67
C TYR A 60 15.01 16.28 -4.42
N VAL A 61 14.03 16.33 -3.52
CA VAL A 61 14.13 17.15 -2.30
C VAL A 61 15.19 16.66 -1.32
N ARG A 62 15.66 15.41 -1.45
CA ARG A 62 16.72 14.81 -0.62
C ARG A 62 18.12 14.90 -1.21
N VAL A 63 18.26 15.22 -2.50
CA VAL A 63 19.57 15.29 -3.18
C VAL A 63 19.89 16.65 -3.79
N ARG A 64 18.92 17.57 -3.81
CA ARG A 64 19.12 18.94 -4.29
C ARG A 64 20.11 19.71 -3.41
N LYS A 65 20.73 20.74 -4.00
CA LYS A 65 21.58 21.69 -3.29
C LYS A 65 20.72 22.63 -2.45
N GLY A 66 21.13 22.90 -1.20
CA GLY A 66 20.47 23.84 -0.29
C GLY A 66 20.23 23.24 1.09
N ASP A 67 19.54 24.00 1.93
CA ASP A 67 19.19 23.57 3.28
C ASP A 67 18.26 22.36 3.25
N MET A 68 18.70 21.26 3.87
CA MET A 68 17.91 20.04 3.96
C MET A 68 16.89 20.16 5.09
N PHE A 69 15.63 19.89 4.76
CA PHE A 69 14.59 19.72 5.76
C PHE A 69 14.79 18.43 6.57
N ILE A 70 14.27 18.44 7.79
CA ILE A 70 14.28 17.28 8.67
C ILE A 70 13.18 16.32 8.24
N ALA A 71 13.53 15.07 7.91
CA ALA A 71 12.58 14.13 7.32
C ALA A 71 11.43 13.76 8.29
N SER A 72 11.71 13.66 9.59
CA SER A 72 10.72 13.31 10.61
C SER A 72 9.61 14.34 10.72
N THR A 73 9.90 15.64 10.58
CA THR A 73 8.87 16.69 10.58
C THR A 73 7.97 16.57 9.36
N ALA A 74 8.51 16.22 8.19
CA ALA A 74 7.71 16.03 6.97
C ALA A 74 6.78 14.82 7.09
N VAL A 75 7.24 13.75 7.76
CA VAL A 75 6.38 12.58 8.04
C VAL A 75 5.25 12.96 9.00
N VAL A 76 5.52 13.75 10.05
CA VAL A 76 4.47 14.26 10.96
C VAL A 76 3.43 15.08 10.19
N MET A 77 3.88 16.01 9.35
CA MET A 77 2.98 16.84 8.54
C MET A 77 2.16 16.00 7.56
N THR A 78 2.73 14.93 7.02
CA THR A 78 2.01 13.97 6.15
C THR A 78 0.89 13.25 6.91
N GLU A 79 1.15 12.77 8.12
CA GLU A 79 0.11 12.18 8.97
C GLU A 79 -0.95 13.20 9.38
N LEU A 80 -0.54 14.44 9.69
CA LEU A 80 -1.47 15.51 10.06
C LEU A 80 -2.44 15.84 8.91
N LEU A 81 -1.92 15.95 7.68
CA LEU A 81 -2.79 16.17 6.51
C LEU A 81 -3.72 14.99 6.27
N LYS A 82 -3.25 13.74 6.43
CA LYS A 82 -4.13 12.55 6.30
C LYS A 82 -5.20 12.53 7.38
N PHE A 83 -4.86 12.94 8.60
CA PHE A 83 -5.81 13.03 9.71
C PHE A 83 -6.90 14.06 9.39
N ILE A 84 -6.52 15.27 8.99
CA ILE A 84 -7.46 16.34 8.61
C ILE A 84 -8.35 15.87 7.46
N ALA A 85 -7.77 15.33 6.38
CA ALA A 85 -8.53 14.85 5.23
C ALA A 85 -9.50 13.72 5.61
N SER A 86 -9.08 12.78 6.47
CA SER A 86 -9.95 11.70 6.94
C SER A 86 -11.11 12.24 7.79
N LEU A 87 -10.86 13.21 8.66
CA LEU A 87 -11.91 13.89 9.42
C LEU A 87 -12.90 14.61 8.52
N THR A 88 -12.41 15.29 7.46
CA THR A 88 -13.25 15.94 6.46
C THR A 88 -14.11 14.92 5.72
N PHE A 89 -13.57 13.77 5.30
CA PHE A 89 -14.37 12.73 4.64
C PHE A 89 -15.47 12.17 5.56
N ILE A 90 -15.17 11.94 6.84
CA ILE A 90 -16.19 11.51 7.81
C ILE A 90 -17.27 12.60 7.97
N PHE A 91 -16.88 13.87 8.00
CA PHE A 91 -17.84 14.99 8.08
C PHE A 91 -18.79 15.03 6.88
N LEU A 92 -18.25 14.80 5.67
CA LEU A 92 -19.04 14.69 4.45
C LEU A 92 -19.96 13.46 4.45
N GLU A 93 -19.50 12.31 4.94
CA GLU A 93 -20.32 11.09 5.07
C GLU A 93 -21.50 11.27 6.05
N GLN A 94 -21.35 12.11 7.06
CA GLN A 94 -22.40 12.42 8.04
C GLN A 94 -23.33 13.58 7.61
N GLY A 95 -23.34 13.93 6.32
CA GLY A 95 -24.24 14.96 5.78
C GLY A 95 -23.92 16.38 6.27
N CYS A 96 -22.65 16.68 6.54
CA CYS A 96 -22.18 17.99 7.01
C CYS A 96 -22.79 18.44 8.36
N ASN A 97 -23.30 17.52 9.18
CA ASN A 97 -23.85 17.83 10.49
C ASN A 97 -22.79 17.66 11.59
N VAL A 98 -22.35 18.78 12.17
CA VAL A 98 -21.29 18.81 13.19
C VAL A 98 -21.65 18.00 14.44
N ARG A 99 -22.93 18.02 14.87
CA ARG A 99 -23.37 17.31 16.07
C ARG A 99 -23.30 15.79 15.87
N LEU A 100 -23.79 15.32 14.72
CA LEU A 100 -23.75 13.91 14.36
C LEU A 100 -22.31 13.43 14.15
N TRP A 101 -21.48 14.24 13.51
CA TRP A 101 -20.05 13.98 13.31
C TRP A 101 -19.30 13.82 14.64
N LEU A 102 -19.51 14.75 15.59
CA LEU A 102 -18.86 14.68 16.89
C LEU A 102 -19.36 13.48 17.72
N GLN A 103 -20.65 13.17 17.67
CA GLN A 103 -21.22 11.97 18.30
C GLN A 103 -20.61 10.69 17.72
N TYR A 104 -20.50 10.60 16.39
CA TYR A 104 -19.91 9.47 15.69
C TYR A 104 -18.44 9.25 16.10
N LEU A 105 -17.63 10.32 16.11
CA LEU A 105 -16.23 10.27 16.55
C LEU A 105 -16.10 9.87 18.01
N HIS A 106 -16.91 10.46 18.89
CA HIS A 106 -16.86 10.15 20.32
C HIS A 106 -17.23 8.68 20.59
N GLU A 107 -18.28 8.18 19.95
CA GLU A 107 -18.75 6.81 20.11
C GLU A 107 -17.74 5.77 19.59
N HIS A 108 -17.12 6.02 18.43
CA HIS A 108 -16.25 5.03 17.80
C HIS A 108 -14.75 5.22 18.06
N THR A 109 -14.33 6.35 18.64
CA THR A 109 -12.92 6.61 18.99
C THR A 109 -12.68 6.58 20.49
N ILE A 110 -13.50 7.28 21.28
CA ILE A 110 -13.27 7.42 22.73
C ILE A 110 -13.85 6.24 23.49
N LYS A 111 -15.05 5.76 23.14
CA LYS A 111 -15.68 4.62 23.83
C LYS A 111 -15.12 3.25 23.45
N GLN A 112 -14.26 3.18 22.43
CA GLN A 112 -13.64 1.93 21.96
C GLN A 112 -12.10 1.96 22.05
N PRO A 113 -11.52 2.09 23.26
CA PRO A 113 -10.07 2.24 23.43
C PRO A 113 -9.28 1.01 22.99
N LEU A 114 -9.85 -0.20 23.10
CA LEU A 114 -9.20 -1.43 22.65
C LEU A 114 -9.00 -1.47 21.13
N ASP A 115 -9.90 -0.88 20.38
CA ASP A 115 -9.80 -0.78 18.93
C ASP A 115 -8.74 0.26 18.53
N CYS A 116 -8.71 1.40 19.19
CA CYS A 116 -7.63 2.39 19.05
C CYS A 116 -6.26 1.79 19.40
N LEU A 117 -6.17 0.97 20.46
CA LEU A 117 -4.92 0.32 20.85
C LEU A 117 -4.45 -0.68 19.78
N LYS A 118 -5.36 -1.47 19.18
CA LYS A 118 -5.00 -2.36 18.07
C LYS A 118 -4.50 -1.59 16.86
N VAL A 119 -5.15 -0.48 16.50
CA VAL A 119 -4.76 0.38 15.37
C VAL A 119 -3.43 1.11 15.63
N SER A 120 -3.01 1.25 16.90
CA SER A 120 -1.73 1.89 17.23
C SER A 120 -0.51 1.16 16.69
N VAL A 121 -0.54 -0.19 16.70
CA VAL A 121 0.56 -1.02 16.22
C VAL A 121 0.92 -0.75 14.75
N PRO A 122 -0.01 -0.85 13.78
CA PRO A 122 0.30 -0.52 12.40
C PRO A 122 0.62 0.97 12.22
N ALA A 123 0.03 1.89 13.00
CA ALA A 123 0.33 3.32 12.91
C ALA A 123 1.81 3.61 13.22
N ILE A 124 2.33 3.06 14.31
CA ILE A 124 3.74 3.24 14.72
C ILE A 124 4.67 2.62 13.67
N VAL A 125 4.34 1.43 13.17
CA VAL A 125 5.17 0.76 12.17
C VAL A 125 5.18 1.55 10.85
N TYR A 126 4.04 2.07 10.39
CA TYR A 126 3.97 2.92 9.20
C TYR A 126 4.72 4.24 9.37
N MET A 127 4.68 4.84 10.57
CA MET A 127 5.44 6.05 10.89
C MET A 127 6.95 5.82 10.75
N LEU A 128 7.47 4.75 11.37
CA LEU A 128 8.89 4.38 11.27
C LEU A 128 9.27 4.02 9.83
N GLN A 129 8.40 3.27 9.13
CA GLN A 129 8.58 2.96 7.72
C GLN A 129 8.71 4.23 6.88
N ASN A 130 7.81 5.21 7.04
CA ASN A 130 7.82 6.45 6.26
C ASN A 130 9.12 7.24 6.44
N ASN A 131 9.69 7.26 7.66
CA ASN A 131 11.01 7.84 7.91
C ASN A 131 12.12 7.08 7.17
N LEU A 132 12.10 5.75 7.22
CA LEU A 132 13.07 4.92 6.50
C LEU A 132 13.00 5.10 4.98
N LEU A 133 11.83 5.42 4.40
CA LEU A 133 11.72 5.72 2.97
C LEU A 133 12.53 6.97 2.60
N TYR A 134 12.51 8.02 3.43
CA TYR A 134 13.35 9.20 3.23
C TYR A 134 14.84 8.88 3.35
N VAL A 135 15.23 8.05 4.33
CA VAL A 135 16.62 7.58 4.47
C VAL A 135 17.06 6.80 3.23
N ALA A 136 16.23 5.88 2.76
CA ALA A 136 16.52 5.09 1.56
C ALA A 136 16.65 5.97 0.32
N LEU A 137 15.71 6.89 0.08
CA LEU A 137 15.73 7.80 -1.07
C LEU A 137 16.83 8.86 -1.00
N SER A 138 17.37 9.15 0.18
CA SER A 138 18.57 10.01 0.32
C SER A 138 19.83 9.26 -0.17
N ASN A 139 19.84 7.94 -0.08
CA ASN A 139 21.02 7.09 -0.31
C ASN A 139 20.95 6.22 -1.57
N LEU A 140 19.77 6.00 -2.15
CA LEU A 140 19.53 5.21 -3.35
C LEU A 140 18.92 6.07 -4.46
N GLU A 141 19.35 5.80 -5.68
CA GLU A 141 18.71 6.34 -6.88
C GLU A 141 17.24 5.92 -6.97
N ALA A 142 16.39 6.81 -7.48
CA ALA A 142 14.94 6.61 -7.54
C ALA A 142 14.54 5.32 -8.27
N ALA A 143 15.16 5.02 -9.42
CA ALA A 143 14.90 3.81 -10.20
C ALA A 143 15.27 2.53 -9.43
N THR A 144 16.46 2.50 -8.81
CA THR A 144 16.92 1.37 -7.98
C THR A 144 16.02 1.18 -6.75
N PHE A 145 15.66 2.27 -6.08
CA PHE A 145 14.72 2.25 -4.95
C PHE A 145 13.35 1.70 -5.38
N GLN A 146 12.80 2.20 -6.49
CA GLN A 146 11.48 1.81 -6.99
C GLN A 146 11.37 0.30 -7.21
N VAL A 147 12.37 -0.30 -7.88
CA VAL A 147 12.37 -1.75 -8.14
C VAL A 147 12.58 -2.53 -6.83
N THR A 148 13.49 -2.07 -5.98
CA THR A 148 13.82 -2.75 -4.72
C THR A 148 12.67 -2.74 -3.74
N TYR A 149 11.91 -1.64 -3.69
CA TYR A 149 10.76 -1.49 -2.80
C TYR A 149 9.63 -2.48 -3.11
N GLN A 150 9.67 -3.16 -4.26
CA GLN A 150 8.76 -4.25 -4.60
C GLN A 150 8.97 -5.51 -3.73
N LEU A 151 10.12 -5.65 -3.05
CA LEU A 151 10.35 -6.65 -2.00
C LEU A 151 9.25 -6.65 -0.93
N LYS A 152 8.53 -5.54 -0.74
CA LYS A 152 7.35 -5.48 0.13
C LYS A 152 6.32 -6.58 -0.19
N ILE A 153 6.23 -7.02 -1.44
CA ILE A 153 5.27 -8.07 -1.84
C ILE A 153 5.68 -9.42 -1.24
N LEU A 154 6.99 -9.70 -1.22
CA LEU A 154 7.54 -10.88 -0.56
C LEU A 154 7.22 -10.86 0.94
N THR A 155 7.51 -9.75 1.62
CA THR A 155 7.26 -9.63 3.06
C THR A 155 5.77 -9.68 3.39
N THR A 156 4.92 -8.96 2.64
CA THR A 156 3.45 -9.02 2.77
C THR A 156 2.93 -10.44 2.58
N ALA A 157 3.45 -11.20 1.60
CA ALA A 157 3.03 -12.57 1.36
C ALA A 157 3.39 -13.49 2.53
N ILE A 158 4.62 -13.39 3.05
CA ILE A 158 5.08 -14.14 4.22
C ILE A 158 4.19 -13.84 5.44
N PHE A 159 3.98 -12.56 5.76
CA PHE A 159 3.10 -12.18 6.87
C PHE A 159 1.65 -12.59 6.64
N SER A 160 1.16 -12.57 5.39
CA SER A 160 -0.19 -13.02 5.06
C SER A 160 -0.40 -14.52 5.34
N VAL A 161 0.61 -15.35 5.06
CA VAL A 161 0.57 -16.78 5.39
C VAL A 161 0.62 -16.98 6.90
N ILE A 162 1.52 -16.28 7.61
CA ILE A 162 1.72 -16.46 9.05
C ILE A 162 0.54 -15.91 9.88
N MET A 163 0.10 -14.68 9.61
CA MET A 163 -0.84 -13.94 10.47
C MET A 163 -2.31 -14.13 10.11
N LEU A 164 -2.60 -14.29 8.81
CA LEU A 164 -3.95 -14.47 8.27
C LEU A 164 -4.21 -15.92 7.82
N ARG A 165 -3.21 -16.81 7.88
CA ARG A 165 -3.31 -18.21 7.44
C ARG A 165 -3.84 -18.35 6.01
N LYS A 166 -3.51 -17.41 5.13
CA LYS A 166 -3.87 -17.48 3.71
C LYS A 166 -3.04 -18.58 3.01
N ALA A 167 -3.70 -19.38 2.19
CA ALA A 167 -3.02 -20.29 1.27
C ALA A 167 -2.57 -19.52 0.02
N LEU A 168 -1.29 -19.63 -0.33
CA LEU A 168 -0.73 -19.11 -1.58
C LEU A 168 -0.63 -20.24 -2.60
N SER A 169 -0.94 -19.94 -3.86
CA SER A 169 -0.75 -20.89 -4.96
C SER A 169 0.73 -21.15 -5.25
N ARG A 170 1.03 -22.29 -5.88
CA ARG A 170 2.40 -22.61 -6.34
C ARG A 170 2.94 -21.52 -7.28
N LEU A 171 2.09 -20.96 -8.14
CA LEU A 171 2.47 -19.88 -9.05
C LEU A 171 2.87 -18.60 -8.30
N GLN A 172 2.18 -18.26 -7.20
CA GLN A 172 2.55 -17.12 -6.38
C GLN A 172 3.89 -17.33 -5.69
N TRP A 173 4.18 -18.53 -5.17
CA TRP A 173 5.50 -18.83 -4.60
C TRP A 173 6.62 -18.70 -5.64
N VAL A 174 6.41 -19.22 -6.86
CA VAL A 174 7.36 -19.04 -7.96
C VAL A 174 7.54 -17.56 -8.30
N ALA A 175 6.46 -16.79 -8.37
CA ALA A 175 6.53 -15.35 -8.59
C ALA A 175 7.39 -14.66 -7.51
N LEU A 176 7.19 -14.97 -6.24
CA LEU A 176 7.97 -14.41 -5.13
C LEU A 176 9.48 -14.72 -5.23
N VAL A 177 9.85 -15.90 -5.74
CA VAL A 177 11.27 -16.22 -6.00
C VAL A 177 11.82 -15.40 -7.16
N ILE A 178 11.06 -15.28 -8.27
CA ILE A 178 11.43 -14.44 -9.41
C ILE A 178 11.59 -12.98 -8.98
N LEU A 179 10.70 -12.47 -8.11
CA LEU A 179 10.79 -11.13 -7.53
C LEU A 179 12.13 -10.94 -6.83
N PHE A 180 12.52 -11.87 -5.95
CA PHE A 180 13.76 -11.79 -5.19
C PHE A 180 14.97 -11.78 -6.11
N ILE A 181 15.02 -12.69 -7.09
CA ILE A 181 16.09 -12.74 -8.09
C ILE A 181 16.17 -11.43 -8.89
N GLY A 182 15.04 -10.90 -9.34
CA GLY A 182 14.97 -9.64 -10.08
C GLY A 182 15.50 -8.45 -9.28
N VAL A 183 15.13 -8.36 -8.00
CA VAL A 183 15.64 -7.30 -7.11
C VAL A 183 17.13 -7.47 -6.81
N SER A 184 17.60 -8.70 -6.55
CA SER A 184 19.03 -8.97 -6.37
C SER A 184 19.83 -8.60 -7.62
N ALA A 185 19.33 -8.88 -8.83
CA ALA A 185 19.98 -8.49 -10.06
C ALA A 185 20.11 -6.96 -10.20
N VAL A 186 19.05 -6.19 -9.87
CA VAL A 186 19.11 -4.72 -9.86
C VAL A 186 20.12 -4.19 -8.84
N GLN A 187 20.23 -4.82 -7.67
CA GLN A 187 21.15 -4.36 -6.62
C GLN A 187 22.62 -4.70 -6.86
N LEU A 188 22.91 -5.74 -7.66
CA LEU A 188 24.26 -6.15 -8.01
C LEU A 188 24.88 -5.34 -9.16
N GLN A 189 24.18 -4.33 -9.69
CA GLN A 189 24.73 -3.51 -10.77
C GLN A 189 25.96 -2.71 -10.27
N PRO A 190 27.03 -2.60 -11.08
CA PRO A 190 28.20 -1.80 -10.72
C PRO A 190 27.81 -0.32 -10.54
N HIS A 191 28.05 0.22 -9.35
CA HIS A 191 27.88 1.66 -9.10
C HIS A 191 29.11 2.41 -9.63
N ASP A 192 28.93 3.08 -10.76
CA ASP A 192 29.97 3.91 -11.38
C ASP A 192 30.30 5.09 -10.43
N SER A 193 31.39 4.98 -9.68
CA SER A 193 31.79 5.94 -8.62
C SER A 193 32.06 7.36 -9.15
N LYS A 194 32.07 7.56 -10.47
CA LYS A 194 32.29 8.85 -11.14
C LYS A 194 31.04 9.73 -11.25
N VAL A 195 29.84 9.18 -11.07
CA VAL A 195 28.57 9.96 -11.12
C VAL A 195 28.30 10.72 -9.81
N SER A 196 28.94 10.31 -8.70
CA SER A 196 28.78 10.92 -7.38
C SER A 196 29.21 12.40 -7.29
N LYS A 197 29.90 12.96 -8.29
CA LYS A 197 30.36 14.36 -8.28
C LYS A 197 29.26 15.41 -8.50
N LYS A 198 28.04 15.03 -8.91
CA LYS A 198 26.92 15.98 -9.11
C LYS A 198 25.95 16.09 -7.93
N VAL A 199 25.95 15.13 -6.99
CA VAL A 199 25.03 15.13 -5.84
C VAL A 199 25.70 15.84 -4.66
N ALA A 200 24.99 16.77 -4.03
CA ALA A 200 25.54 17.59 -2.94
C ALA A 200 25.70 16.83 -1.62
N THR A 201 25.06 15.66 -1.49
CA THR A 201 25.00 14.85 -0.27
C THR A 201 25.77 13.54 -0.47
N GLU A 202 26.61 13.16 0.49
CA GLU A 202 27.25 11.83 0.49
C GLU A 202 26.18 10.74 0.51
N GLN A 203 26.32 9.76 -0.39
CA GLN A 203 25.35 8.66 -0.54
C GLN A 203 25.99 7.36 -0.08
N ASN A 204 25.38 6.70 0.89
CA ASN A 204 25.80 5.39 1.34
C ASN A 204 24.82 4.33 0.85
N HIS A 205 25.18 3.64 -0.23
CA HIS A 205 24.35 2.64 -0.86
C HIS A 205 23.90 1.53 0.11
N LEU A 206 24.77 1.10 1.04
CA LEU A 206 24.44 0.08 2.04
C LEU A 206 23.38 0.57 3.03
N VAL A 207 23.51 1.80 3.54
CA VAL A 207 22.50 2.41 4.42
C VAL A 207 21.16 2.50 3.69
N GLY A 208 21.18 2.91 2.43
CA GLY A 208 20.00 2.95 1.59
C GLY A 208 19.34 1.59 1.39
N LEU A 209 20.14 0.56 1.11
CA LEU A 209 19.68 -0.83 0.92
C LEU A 209 19.07 -1.40 2.20
N VAL A 210 19.74 -1.24 3.34
CA VAL A 210 19.23 -1.69 4.63
C VAL A 210 17.92 -0.96 4.97
N ALA A 211 17.87 0.36 4.78
CA ALA A 211 16.67 1.15 5.03
C ALA A 211 15.48 0.67 4.18
N VAL A 212 15.68 0.41 2.87
CA VAL A 212 14.58 -0.07 2.02
C VAL A 212 14.13 -1.49 2.39
N ILE A 213 15.05 -2.40 2.74
CA ILE A 213 14.69 -3.76 3.18
C ILE A 213 13.89 -3.72 4.48
N VAL A 214 14.36 -2.99 5.49
CA VAL A 214 13.64 -2.82 6.76
C VAL A 214 12.28 -2.18 6.53
N SER A 215 12.20 -1.15 5.68
CA SER A 215 10.93 -0.51 5.32
C SER A 215 9.96 -1.49 4.63
N CYS A 216 10.45 -2.43 3.80
CA CYS A 216 9.63 -3.45 3.16
C CYS A 216 9.08 -4.45 4.18
N VAL A 217 9.88 -4.87 5.15
CA VAL A 217 9.44 -5.77 6.23
C VAL A 217 8.37 -5.09 7.08
N MET A 218 8.61 -3.84 7.50
CA MET A 218 7.65 -3.02 8.23
C MET A 218 6.33 -2.83 7.45
N SER A 219 6.42 -2.52 6.16
CA SER A 219 5.25 -2.39 5.28
C SER A 219 4.46 -3.68 5.18
N GLY A 220 5.16 -4.81 5.05
CA GLY A 220 4.53 -6.13 4.96
C GLY A 220 3.78 -6.47 6.24
N PHE A 221 4.41 -6.26 7.39
CA PHE A 221 3.81 -6.50 8.70
C PHE A 221 2.62 -5.58 8.94
N ALA A 222 2.80 -4.26 8.85
CA ALA A 222 1.75 -3.28 9.13
C ALA A 222 0.55 -3.43 8.19
N GLY A 223 0.79 -3.72 6.91
CA GLY A 223 -0.26 -3.97 5.92
C GLY A 223 -1.12 -5.16 6.28
N VAL A 224 -0.50 -6.30 6.60
CA VAL A 224 -1.23 -7.52 6.95
C VAL A 224 -1.90 -7.41 8.32
N TYR A 225 -1.24 -6.75 9.29
CA TYR A 225 -1.83 -6.48 10.59
C TYR A 225 -3.07 -5.58 10.46
N PHE A 226 -2.99 -4.51 9.68
CA PHE A 226 -4.11 -3.63 9.40
C PHE A 226 -5.24 -4.36 8.67
N GLU A 227 -4.93 -5.19 7.67
CA GLU A 227 -5.91 -6.06 7.00
C GLU A 227 -6.62 -6.97 8.01
N LYS A 228 -5.89 -7.52 8.98
CA LYS A 228 -6.44 -8.37 10.05
C LYS A 228 -7.42 -7.62 10.94
N ILE A 229 -7.16 -6.35 11.26
CA ILE A 229 -8.08 -5.52 12.07
C ILE A 229 -9.33 -5.14 11.27
N LEU A 230 -9.17 -4.82 9.99
CA LEU A 230 -10.29 -4.49 9.11
C LEU A 230 -11.21 -5.70 8.91
N LYS A 231 -10.63 -6.90 8.77
CA LYS A 231 -11.37 -8.17 8.67
C LYS A 231 -11.94 -8.57 10.04
N GLY A 232 -13.07 -7.98 10.39
CA GLY A 232 -13.80 -8.29 11.62
C GLY A 232 -14.47 -7.09 12.29
N THR A 233 -14.32 -5.88 11.75
CA THR A 233 -14.90 -4.67 12.34
C THR A 233 -15.81 -3.94 11.34
N LYS A 234 -16.97 -3.46 11.82
CA LYS A 234 -17.97 -2.67 11.08
C LYS A 234 -17.65 -1.17 10.82
N PRO A 235 -16.62 -0.50 11.40
CA PRO A 235 -16.48 0.94 11.22
C PRO A 235 -16.10 1.37 9.80
N SER A 236 -16.32 2.66 9.50
CA SER A 236 -15.95 3.23 8.21
C SER A 236 -14.43 3.21 7.99
N LEU A 237 -14.03 3.04 6.73
CA LEU A 237 -12.61 3.06 6.32
C LEU A 237 -11.94 4.38 6.73
N TRP A 238 -12.64 5.51 6.59
CA TRP A 238 -12.12 6.82 6.95
C TRP A 238 -11.91 7.00 8.44
N LEU A 239 -12.78 6.41 9.27
CA LEU A 239 -12.57 6.40 10.71
C LEU A 239 -11.29 5.64 11.08
N ARG A 240 -11.07 4.47 10.47
CA ARG A 240 -9.83 3.70 10.69
C ARG A 240 -8.60 4.48 10.23
N ASN A 241 -8.67 5.17 9.10
CA ASN A 241 -7.59 6.05 8.65
C ASN A 241 -7.38 7.25 9.59
N ALA A 242 -8.43 7.84 10.13
CA ALA A 242 -8.33 8.93 11.11
C ALA A 242 -7.69 8.45 12.42
N GLN A 243 -8.07 7.27 12.92
CA GLN A 243 -7.44 6.64 14.10
C GLN A 243 -5.97 6.32 13.87
N LEU A 244 -5.63 5.79 12.69
CA LEU A 244 -4.25 5.49 12.31
C LEU A 244 -3.41 6.77 12.24
N ALA A 245 -3.92 7.81 11.57
CA ALA A 245 -3.23 9.07 11.37
C ALA A 245 -3.10 9.88 12.67
N SER A 246 -4.09 9.86 13.56
CA SER A 246 -4.00 10.57 14.85
C SER A 246 -2.89 9.99 15.73
N ILE A 247 -2.80 8.66 15.82
CA ILE A 247 -1.72 7.98 16.54
C ILE A 247 -0.39 8.23 15.83
N GLY A 248 -0.39 8.24 14.49
CA GLY A 248 0.77 8.62 13.68
C GLY A 248 1.30 10.01 14.05
N VAL A 249 0.44 11.03 14.14
CA VAL A 249 0.86 12.39 14.54
C VAL A 249 1.50 12.39 15.92
N VAL A 250 0.89 11.73 16.90
CA VAL A 250 1.43 11.68 18.29
C VAL A 250 2.81 11.02 18.32
N PHE A 251 2.95 9.83 17.76
CA PHE A 251 4.22 9.12 17.75
C PHE A 251 5.27 9.77 16.84
N GLY A 252 4.84 10.41 15.75
CA GLY A 252 5.73 11.19 14.90
C GLY A 252 6.30 12.39 15.64
N LEU A 253 5.50 13.12 16.42
CA LEU A 253 6.00 14.21 17.27
C LEU A 253 6.99 13.70 18.32
N ILE A 254 6.71 12.56 18.96
CA ILE A 254 7.66 11.92 19.88
C ILE A 254 8.97 11.58 19.14
N THR A 255 8.88 11.04 17.93
CA THR A 255 10.05 10.71 17.09
C THR A 255 10.88 11.95 16.77
N VAL A 256 10.23 13.07 16.42
CA VAL A 256 10.90 14.35 16.18
C VAL A 256 11.64 14.82 17.43
N ILE A 257 11.02 14.74 18.61
CA ILE A 257 11.64 15.17 19.87
C ILE A 257 12.85 14.30 20.21
N ILE A 258 12.75 12.98 20.03
CA ILE A 258 13.81 12.04 20.40
C ILE A 258 15.00 12.10 19.43
N ASN A 259 14.73 12.12 18.12
CA ASN A 259 15.79 11.97 17.11
C ASN A 259 16.37 13.32 16.65
N ASP A 260 15.52 14.34 16.54
CA ASP A 260 15.86 15.62 15.89
C ASP A 260 15.70 16.81 16.84
N GLY A 261 15.39 16.56 18.12
CA GLY A 261 15.12 17.60 19.11
C GLY A 261 16.29 18.55 19.33
N ASP A 262 17.52 18.04 19.31
CA ASP A 262 18.73 18.86 19.45
C ASP A 262 19.00 19.72 18.21
N GLU A 263 18.77 19.18 17.01
CA GLU A 263 18.88 19.95 15.77
C GLU A 263 17.82 21.05 15.68
N LEU A 264 16.60 20.77 16.17
CA LEU A 264 15.49 21.71 16.25
C LEU A 264 15.64 22.79 17.34
N ARG A 265 16.57 22.64 18.28
CA ARG A 265 16.89 23.75 19.20
C ARG A 265 17.64 24.87 18.50
N GLY A 266 18.40 24.55 17.45
CA GLY A 266 19.15 25.52 16.65
C GLY A 266 18.45 25.97 15.36
N LYS A 267 17.36 25.28 14.95
CA LYS A 267 16.65 25.52 13.68
C LYS A 267 15.14 25.55 13.89
N SER A 268 14.41 26.30 13.07
CA SER A 268 12.94 26.28 13.11
C SER A 268 12.38 24.91 12.69
N TYR A 269 11.21 24.54 13.20
CA TYR A 269 10.53 23.28 12.84
C TYR A 269 10.36 23.06 11.32
N PHE A 270 10.12 24.15 10.59
CA PHE A 270 9.96 24.17 9.13
C PHE A 270 11.25 24.58 8.39
N PHE A 271 12.42 24.38 9.00
CA PHE A 271 13.69 24.66 8.34
C PHE A 271 13.85 23.83 7.05
N GLY A 272 14.29 24.47 5.97
CA GLY A 272 14.46 23.83 4.66
C GLY A 272 13.16 23.51 3.91
N TYR A 273 12.00 23.94 4.44
CA TYR A 273 10.72 23.77 3.76
C TYR A 273 10.54 24.82 2.67
N ASP A 274 10.26 24.34 1.47
CA ASP A 274 9.82 25.16 0.35
C ASP A 274 8.57 24.54 -0.28
N TRP A 275 8.10 25.14 -1.38
CA TRP A 275 6.89 24.67 -2.06
C TRP A 275 7.01 23.23 -2.57
N VAL A 276 8.22 22.76 -2.90
CA VAL A 276 8.45 21.38 -3.35
C VAL A 276 8.32 20.39 -2.20
N VAL A 277 8.83 20.73 -1.01
CA VAL A 277 8.64 19.90 0.21
C VAL A 277 7.15 19.81 0.56
N TRP A 278 6.42 20.92 0.53
CA TRP A 278 4.96 20.89 0.73
C TRP A 278 4.24 20.07 -0.34
N PHE A 279 4.67 20.15 -1.60
CA PHE A 279 4.13 19.32 -2.67
C PHE A 279 4.36 17.82 -2.40
N VAL A 280 5.54 17.42 -1.92
CA VAL A 280 5.82 16.04 -1.50
C VAL A 280 4.89 15.59 -0.38
N ILE A 281 4.74 16.41 0.67
CA ILE A 281 3.89 16.09 1.83
C ILE A 281 2.43 15.91 1.38
N CYS A 282 1.92 16.81 0.53
CA CYS A 282 0.58 16.69 -0.05
C CYS A 282 0.43 15.44 -0.91
N LEU A 283 1.40 15.15 -1.77
CA LEU A 283 1.39 14.00 -2.66
C LEU A 283 1.49 12.66 -1.91
N GLN A 284 2.26 12.62 -0.81
CA GLN A 284 2.39 11.47 0.07
C GLN A 284 1.10 11.22 0.87
N SER A 285 0.49 12.30 1.40
CA SER A 285 -0.80 12.24 2.08
C SER A 285 -1.91 11.73 1.16
N PHE A 286 -2.02 12.34 -0.04
CA PHE A 286 -2.98 11.92 -1.06
C PHE A 286 -2.78 10.46 -1.48
N GLY A 287 -1.54 10.03 -1.74
CA GLY A 287 -1.20 8.66 -2.07
C GLY A 287 -1.63 7.66 -0.98
N GLY A 288 -1.42 7.99 0.29
CA GLY A 288 -1.84 7.15 1.41
C GLY A 288 -3.34 6.93 1.47
N LEU A 289 -4.14 7.95 1.19
CA LEU A 289 -5.61 7.85 1.13
C LEU A 289 -6.07 7.13 -0.15
N LEU A 290 -5.43 7.41 -1.28
CA LEU A 290 -5.70 6.78 -2.56
C LEU A 290 -5.49 5.26 -2.52
N VAL A 291 -4.47 4.78 -1.81
CA VAL A 291 -4.24 3.33 -1.62
C VAL A 291 -5.47 2.66 -1.01
N ALA A 292 -6.15 3.31 -0.05
CA ALA A 292 -7.32 2.74 0.59
C ALA A 292 -8.53 2.67 -0.38
N VAL A 293 -8.68 3.69 -1.25
CA VAL A 293 -9.67 3.70 -2.33
C VAL A 293 -9.39 2.58 -3.34
N VAL A 294 -8.14 2.44 -3.79
CA VAL A 294 -7.76 1.40 -4.76
C VAL A 294 -7.94 0.00 -4.19
N VAL A 295 -7.64 -0.22 -2.90
CA VAL A 295 -7.91 -1.51 -2.24
C VAL A 295 -9.41 -1.82 -2.21
N LYS A 296 -10.27 -0.80 -2.15
CA LYS A 296 -11.73 -0.98 -2.12
C LYS A 296 -12.33 -1.24 -3.51
N TYR A 297 -11.79 -0.64 -4.56
CA TYR A 297 -12.45 -0.61 -5.87
C TYR A 297 -11.67 -1.23 -7.05
N ALA A 298 -10.38 -1.54 -6.89
CA ALA A 298 -9.56 -2.07 -7.98
C ALA A 298 -9.15 -3.53 -7.78
N ASP A 299 -9.07 -4.27 -8.89
CA ASP A 299 -8.62 -5.66 -8.88
C ASP A 299 -7.11 -5.78 -8.64
N ASN A 300 -6.69 -6.88 -8.01
CA ASN A 300 -5.27 -7.17 -7.76
C ASN A 300 -4.44 -7.21 -9.06
N ILE A 301 -5.05 -7.64 -10.17
CA ILE A 301 -4.44 -7.67 -11.52
C ILE A 301 -4.11 -6.25 -11.98
N LEU A 302 -5.09 -5.36 -11.95
CA LEU A 302 -4.93 -3.98 -12.41
C LEU A 302 -3.96 -3.20 -11.53
N LYS A 303 -3.98 -3.42 -10.22
CA LYS A 303 -2.98 -2.86 -9.30
C LYS A 303 -1.55 -3.29 -9.66
N GLY A 304 -1.38 -4.55 -10.08
CA GLY A 304 -0.12 -5.07 -10.60
C GLY A 304 0.35 -4.28 -11.83
N PHE A 305 -0.53 -4.08 -12.81
CA PHE A 305 -0.23 -3.28 -14.01
C PHE A 305 0.12 -1.83 -13.69
N ALA A 306 -0.67 -1.16 -12.84
CA ALA A 306 -0.39 0.20 -12.39
C ALA A 306 0.99 0.30 -11.73
N THR A 307 1.37 -0.70 -10.95
CA THR A 307 2.68 -0.74 -10.30
C THR A 307 3.82 -0.96 -11.30
N SER A 308 3.67 -1.86 -12.26
CA SER A 308 4.65 -2.05 -13.33
C SER A 308 4.80 -0.81 -14.20
N ALA A 309 3.69 -0.15 -14.55
CA ALA A 309 3.70 1.11 -15.28
C ALA A 309 4.42 2.22 -14.49
N ALA A 310 4.23 2.27 -13.17
CA ALA A 310 4.95 3.23 -12.31
C ALA A 310 6.46 2.95 -12.28
N ILE A 311 6.89 1.68 -12.30
CA ILE A 311 8.32 1.32 -12.40
C ILE A 311 8.92 1.84 -13.69
N ILE A 312 8.26 1.58 -14.83
CA ILE A 312 8.72 2.03 -16.14
C ILE A 312 8.78 3.56 -16.18
N LEU A 313 7.71 4.24 -15.75
CA LEU A 313 7.62 5.69 -15.76
C LEU A 313 8.70 6.33 -14.86
N SER A 314 8.88 5.82 -13.63
CA SER A 314 9.95 6.29 -12.73
C SER A 314 11.33 6.08 -13.33
N CYS A 315 11.56 4.98 -14.05
CA CYS A 315 12.83 4.72 -14.72
C CYS A 315 13.08 5.72 -15.86
N VAL A 316 12.11 5.90 -16.76
CA VAL A 316 12.19 6.86 -17.87
C VAL A 316 12.43 8.27 -17.34
N LEU A 317 11.66 8.70 -16.35
CA LEU A 317 11.84 10.02 -15.74
C LEU A 317 13.18 10.14 -14.99
N SER A 318 13.70 9.06 -14.41
CA SER A 318 15.03 9.09 -13.76
C SER A 318 16.16 9.27 -14.77
N ILE A 319 16.03 8.74 -15.99
CA ILE A 319 17.01 8.95 -17.08
C ILE A 319 17.07 10.45 -17.43
N TYR A 320 15.91 11.09 -17.60
CA TYR A 320 15.85 12.51 -18.00
C TYR A 320 16.13 13.50 -16.87
N LEU A 321 15.68 13.22 -15.63
CA LEU A 321 15.77 14.15 -14.51
C LEU A 321 17.03 13.98 -13.65
N PHE A 322 17.60 12.77 -13.61
CA PHE A 322 18.70 12.43 -12.70
C PHE A 322 19.93 11.84 -13.43
N ASP A 323 19.99 11.93 -14.76
CA ASP A 323 21.07 11.35 -15.59
C ASP A 323 21.29 9.84 -15.31
N PHE A 324 20.23 9.10 -14.94
CA PHE A 324 20.35 7.68 -14.60
C PHE A 324 20.79 6.84 -15.81
N LYS A 325 21.86 6.06 -15.66
CA LYS A 325 22.35 5.18 -16.73
C LYS A 325 21.71 3.81 -16.64
N LEU A 326 20.94 3.46 -17.66
CA LEU A 326 20.29 2.16 -17.74
C LEU A 326 21.33 1.06 -18.03
N SER A 327 21.58 0.19 -17.04
CA SER A 327 22.43 -0.99 -17.23
C SER A 327 21.63 -2.17 -17.78
N VAL A 328 22.31 -3.08 -18.49
CA VAL A 328 21.69 -4.33 -18.97
C VAL A 328 21.19 -5.16 -17.78
N GLN A 329 21.98 -5.19 -16.70
CA GLN A 329 21.65 -5.91 -15.47
C GLN A 329 20.40 -5.33 -14.77
N PHE A 330 20.29 -3.99 -14.72
CA PHE A 330 19.08 -3.31 -14.25
C PHE A 330 17.87 -3.68 -15.09
N THR A 331 18.02 -3.66 -16.42
CA THR A 331 16.92 -3.93 -17.36
C THR A 331 16.39 -5.35 -17.19
N ILE A 332 17.29 -6.34 -17.08
CA ILE A 332 16.91 -7.74 -16.82
C ILE A 332 16.23 -7.86 -15.45
N GLY A 333 16.81 -7.27 -14.39
CA GLY A 333 16.25 -7.31 -13.04
C GLY A 333 14.87 -6.67 -12.94
N ALA A 334 14.69 -5.47 -13.49
CA ALA A 334 13.41 -4.77 -13.53
C ALA A 334 12.36 -5.56 -14.33
N SER A 335 12.76 -6.20 -15.44
CA SER A 335 11.87 -7.05 -16.23
C SER A 335 11.39 -8.27 -15.44
N LEU A 336 12.28 -8.95 -14.73
CA LEU A 336 11.92 -10.07 -13.84
C LEU A 336 10.96 -9.63 -12.74
N VAL A 337 11.19 -8.46 -12.13
CA VAL A 337 10.27 -7.90 -11.14
C VAL A 337 8.90 -7.66 -11.75
N MET A 338 8.80 -7.04 -12.92
CA MET A 338 7.51 -6.80 -13.60
C MET A 338 6.77 -8.10 -13.96
N VAL A 339 7.49 -9.12 -14.43
CA VAL A 339 6.92 -10.46 -14.71
C VAL A 339 6.39 -11.08 -13.43
N SER A 340 7.17 -11.03 -12.34
CA SER A 340 6.71 -11.50 -11.03
C SER A 340 5.46 -10.78 -10.56
N LEU A 341 5.41 -9.44 -10.68
CA LEU A 341 4.23 -8.66 -10.30
C LEU A 341 2.99 -9.15 -11.02
N TYR A 342 3.09 -9.34 -12.33
CA TYR A 342 2.01 -9.85 -13.15
C TYR A 342 1.56 -11.26 -12.71
N MET A 343 2.51 -12.17 -12.52
CA MET A 343 2.23 -13.54 -12.09
C MET A 343 1.56 -13.59 -10.70
N TYR A 344 2.05 -12.79 -9.75
CA TYR A 344 1.50 -12.73 -8.40
C TYR A 344 0.10 -12.11 -8.37
N SER A 345 -0.11 -11.05 -9.16
CA SER A 345 -1.38 -10.33 -9.23
C SER A 345 -2.50 -11.10 -9.95
N ARG A 346 -2.19 -12.10 -10.78
CA ARG A 346 -3.17 -13.00 -11.40
C ARG A 346 -3.94 -13.87 -10.40
N TYR A 347 -3.47 -14.00 -9.18
CA TYR A 347 -4.19 -14.77 -8.17
C TYR A 347 -5.43 -14.02 -7.67
N VAL A 348 -6.59 -14.59 -7.95
CA VAL A 348 -7.86 -14.19 -7.34
C VAL A 348 -8.05 -15.05 -6.08
N PRO A 349 -8.13 -14.47 -4.87
CA PRO A 349 -8.43 -15.23 -3.68
C PRO A 349 -9.78 -15.94 -3.85
N LYS A 350 -9.82 -17.26 -3.67
CA LYS A 350 -11.10 -17.98 -3.58
C LYS A 350 -11.88 -17.41 -2.39
N PRO A 351 -13.16 -17.04 -2.54
CA PRO A 351 -13.99 -16.65 -1.40
C PRO A 351 -13.91 -17.76 -0.35
N ALA A 352 -13.66 -17.39 0.91
CA ALA A 352 -13.75 -18.34 2.00
C ALA A 352 -15.17 -18.92 1.97
N ALA A 353 -15.30 -20.25 1.85
CA ALA A 353 -16.59 -20.91 1.97
C ALA A 353 -17.18 -20.48 3.32
N LEU A 354 -18.32 -19.79 3.28
CA LEU A 354 -19.08 -19.47 4.48
C LEU A 354 -19.39 -20.82 5.14
N LEU A 355 -18.77 -21.08 6.29
CA LEU A 355 -19.20 -22.21 7.11
C LEU A 355 -20.68 -21.99 7.39
N PRO A 356 -21.55 -22.99 7.14
CA PRO A 356 -22.96 -22.86 7.47
C PRO A 356 -23.03 -22.55 8.96
N THR A 357 -23.58 -21.37 9.28
CA THR A 357 -24.03 -21.03 10.62
C THR A 357 -24.95 -22.15 11.07
N GLN A 358 -24.49 -22.97 12.01
CA GLN A 358 -25.37 -23.92 12.69
C GLN A 358 -26.45 -23.08 13.39
N ALA A 359 -27.68 -23.30 12.92
CA ALA A 359 -28.90 -22.68 13.45
C ALA A 359 -29.23 -23.21 14.84
#